data_AF-A0A9D6HVJ4-F1
#
_entry.id   AF-A0A9D6HVJ4-F1
#
_cell.length_a   1.000
_cell.length_b   1.000
_cell.length_c   1.000
_cell.angle_alpha   90.00
_cell.angle_beta   90.00
_cell.angle_gamma   90.00
#
_symmetry.space_group_name_H-M   'P 1'
#
loop_
_entity.id
_entity.type
_entity.pdbx_description
1 polymer ?
#
loop_
_entity_poly.entity_id
_entity_poly.type
_entity_poly.pdbx_seq_one_letter_code
_entity_poly.pdbx_strand_id
1 'polypeptide(L)'
;MPSKNGFAEALLRKIGAPVTPENLKFLDAWQKAEGGSADNPFNTTQDAPGATRFNSVGVKRYPSVEVGLDATVKTLTNGRYGPILAALRQGNSAQEAARALAASPWGTGGLVQKILA
;
A
#
# COMPACT_ATOMS: atom_id res chain seq x y z
N MET A 1 10.43 0.00 16.51
CA MET A 1 10.16 0.05 15.05
C MET A 1 8.68 0.34 14.88
N PRO A 2 8.24 1.23 13.98
CA PRO A 2 6.82 1.43 13.77
C PRO A 2 6.20 0.09 13.35
N SER A 3 5.13 -0.31 14.04
CA SER A 3 4.36 -1.51 13.71
C SER A 3 3.75 -1.37 12.30
N LYS A 4 3.24 -2.46 11.72
CA LYS A 4 2.51 -2.43 10.44
C LYS A 4 1.43 -1.33 10.39
N ASN A 5 0.79 -1.07 11.55
CA ASN A 5 -0.18 0.01 11.73
C ASN A 5 0.46 1.40 11.55
N GLY A 6 1.68 1.63 12.03
CA GLY A 6 2.38 2.92 11.87
C GLY A 6 2.67 3.27 10.41
N PHE A 7 3.03 2.29 9.57
CA PHE A 7 3.21 2.53 8.14
C PHE A 7 1.88 2.89 7.47
N ALA A 8 0.82 2.14 7.76
CA ALA A 8 -0.51 2.37 7.18
C ALA A 8 -1.06 3.76 7.54
N GLU A 9 -0.95 4.16 8.80
CA GLU A 9 -1.35 5.49 9.25
C GLU A 9 -0.55 6.61 8.58
N ALA A 10 0.78 6.46 8.47
CA ALA A 10 1.64 7.43 7.81
C ALA A 10 1.32 7.55 6.31
N LEU A 11 1.01 6.42 5.66
CA LEU A 11 0.58 6.40 4.25
C LEU A 11 -0.72 7.18 4.06
N LEU A 12 -1.75 6.91 4.87
CA LEU A 12 -3.03 7.61 4.80
C LEU A 12 -2.84 9.12 4.96
N ARG A 13 -2.06 9.54 5.96
CA ARG A 13 -1.75 10.95 6.18
C ARG A 13 -1.04 11.60 4.98
N LYS A 14 -0.05 10.94 4.38
CA LYS A 14 0.68 11.48 3.22
C LYS A 14 -0.17 11.61 1.96
N ILE A 15 -1.16 10.74 1.74
CA ILE A 15 -2.05 10.82 0.57
C ILE A 15 -3.30 11.68 0.80
N GLY A 16 -3.42 12.29 2.00
CA GLY A 16 -4.57 13.10 2.41
C GLY A 16 -5.84 12.28 2.66
N ALA A 17 -5.71 11.02 3.08
CA ALA A 17 -6.82 10.15 3.43
C ALA A 17 -7.01 10.11 4.97
N PRO A 18 -8.26 9.95 5.46
CA PRO A 18 -8.53 9.84 6.89
C PRO A 18 -8.01 8.51 7.44
N VAL A 19 -7.56 8.53 8.70
CA VAL A 19 -7.23 7.31 9.45
C VAL A 19 -8.52 6.76 10.06
N THR A 20 -9.16 5.82 9.35
CA THR A 20 -10.40 5.18 9.77
C THR A 20 -10.19 3.68 10.00
N PRO A 21 -11.06 3.01 10.79
CA PRO A 21 -11.00 1.56 10.95
C PRO A 21 -11.05 0.80 9.63
N GLU A 22 -11.89 1.25 8.68
CA GLU A 22 -12.03 0.62 7.37
C GLU A 22 -10.78 0.76 6.50
N ASN A 23 -10.16 1.95 6.49
CA ASN A 23 -8.88 2.14 5.79
C ASN A 23 -7.77 1.28 6.40
N LEU A 24 -7.67 1.25 7.73
CA LEU A 24 -6.66 0.44 8.41
C LEU A 24 -6.88 -1.06 8.17
N LYS A 25 -8.14 -1.52 8.19
CA LYS A 25 -8.52 -2.90 7.88
C LYS A 25 -8.11 -3.29 6.46
N PHE A 26 -8.39 -2.44 5.47
CA PHE A 26 -7.98 -2.67 4.09
C PHE A 26 -6.46 -2.71 3.93
N LEU A 27 -5.74 -1.72 4.48
CA LEU A 27 -4.28 -1.64 4.35
C LEU A 27 -3.59 -2.82 5.04
N ASP A 28 -4.04 -3.24 6.23
CA ASP A 28 -3.52 -4.42 6.90
C ASP A 28 -3.77 -5.71 6.08
N ALA A 29 -4.98 -5.87 5.53
CA ALA A 29 -5.28 -7.00 4.65
C ALA A 29 -4.41 -7.01 3.39
N TRP A 30 -4.15 -5.84 2.79
CA TRP A 30 -3.27 -5.71 1.63
C TRP A 30 -1.81 -6.03 1.97
N GLN A 31 -1.29 -5.51 3.09
CA GLN A 31 0.07 -5.85 3.56
C GLN A 31 0.23 -7.35 3.81
N LYS A 32 -0.80 -8.02 4.35
CA LYS A 32 -0.81 -9.48 4.54
C LYS A 32 -0.82 -10.23 3.20
N ALA A 33 -1.60 -9.77 2.24
CA ALA A 33 -1.66 -10.37 0.91
C ALA A 33 -0.34 -10.24 0.14
N GLU A 34 0.36 -9.11 0.30
CA GLU A 34 1.65 -8.85 -0.35
C GLU A 34 2.80 -9.59 0.33
N GLY A 35 2.78 -9.71 1.67
CA GLY A 35 3.88 -10.35 2.41
C GLY A 35 5.21 -9.61 2.32
N GLY A 36 5.18 -8.29 2.10
CA GLY A 36 6.36 -7.44 1.94
C GLY A 36 7.17 -7.24 3.23
N SER A 37 8.29 -6.52 3.11
CA SER A 37 9.16 -6.16 4.25
C SER A 37 8.65 -4.91 4.99
N ALA A 38 9.22 -4.60 6.15
CA ALA A 38 8.84 -3.42 6.93
C ALA A 38 9.07 -2.09 6.16
N ASP A 39 10.12 -2.03 5.35
CA ASP A 39 10.43 -0.90 4.48
C ASP A 39 9.63 -0.91 3.17
N ASN A 40 9.08 -2.05 2.75
CA ASN A 40 8.30 -2.16 1.52
C ASN A 40 7.12 -3.13 1.68
N PRO A 41 6.12 -2.79 2.51
CA PRO A 41 5.10 -3.75 2.90
C PRO A 41 4.09 -4.05 1.78
N PHE A 42 4.07 -3.22 0.73
CA PHE A 42 3.23 -3.40 -0.47
C PHE A 42 4.00 -3.90 -1.70
N ASN A 43 5.28 -4.27 -1.55
CA ASN A 43 6.16 -4.74 -2.63
C ASN A 43 6.25 -3.80 -3.85
N THR A 44 6.27 -2.48 -3.65
CA THR A 44 6.47 -1.55 -4.76
C THR A 44 7.84 -1.76 -5.42
N THR A 45 7.88 -1.54 -6.73
CA THR A 45 9.09 -1.57 -7.57
C THR A 45 9.67 -0.17 -7.81
N GLN A 46 9.05 0.87 -7.25
CA GLN A 46 9.40 2.27 -7.49
C GLN A 46 10.84 2.57 -7.06
N ASP A 47 11.65 3.05 -8.00
CA ASP A 47 13.02 3.46 -7.71
C ASP A 47 13.08 4.65 -6.75
N ALA A 48 14.08 4.60 -5.85
CA ALA A 48 14.46 5.66 -4.93
C ALA A 48 15.99 5.62 -4.68
N PRO A 49 16.63 6.75 -4.33
CA PRO A 49 18.06 6.75 -3.96
C PRO A 49 18.37 5.74 -2.86
N GLY A 50 19.41 4.93 -3.06
CA GLY A 50 19.82 3.88 -2.12
C GLY A 50 18.96 2.62 -2.11
N ALA A 51 17.90 2.54 -2.92
CA ALA A 51 17.08 1.34 -3.03
C ALA A 51 17.81 0.23 -3.79
N THR A 52 17.73 -1.01 -3.29
CA THR A 52 18.27 -2.20 -3.96
C THR A 52 17.15 -3.08 -4.48
N ARG A 53 17.44 -3.92 -5.47
CA ARG A 53 16.49 -4.91 -5.99
C ARG A 53 16.50 -6.14 -5.08
N PHE A 54 15.33 -6.51 -4.58
CA PHE A 54 15.12 -7.70 -3.75
C PHE A 54 14.98 -8.99 -4.59
N ASN A 55 14.27 -8.93 -5.73
CA ASN A 55 13.99 -10.09 -6.57
C ASN A 55 14.08 -9.75 -8.06
N SER A 56 14.05 -10.76 -8.94
CA SER A 56 14.17 -10.59 -10.39
C SER A 56 13.10 -9.69 -11.02
N VAL A 57 11.90 -9.66 -10.45
CA VAL A 57 10.74 -8.84 -10.91
C VAL A 57 10.89 -7.35 -10.57
N GLY A 58 11.82 -7.00 -9.69
CA GLY A 58 12.17 -5.59 -9.41
C GLY A 58 11.62 -5.04 -8.10
N VAL A 59 11.04 -5.87 -7.22
CA VAL A 59 10.63 -5.46 -5.87
C VAL A 59 11.84 -4.84 -5.16
N LYS A 60 11.63 -3.73 -4.45
CA LYS A 60 12.72 -2.99 -3.80
C LYS A 60 12.90 -3.35 -2.34
N ARG A 61 14.14 -3.19 -1.85
CA ARG A 61 14.44 -2.88 -0.45
C ARG A 61 14.88 -1.43 -0.37
N TYR A 62 14.28 -0.68 0.54
CA TYR A 62 14.57 0.73 0.76
C TYR A 62 15.50 0.91 1.97
N PRO A 63 16.35 1.96 1.96
CA PRO A 63 17.32 2.21 3.03
C PRO A 63 16.66 2.61 4.35
N SER A 64 15.39 3.03 4.34
CA SER A 64 14.59 3.28 5.54
C SER A 64 13.10 3.11 5.27
N VAL A 65 12.31 3.01 6.34
CA VAL A 65 10.85 2.94 6.28
C VAL A 65 10.27 4.20 5.63
N GLU A 66 10.84 5.36 5.91
CA GLU A 66 10.42 6.66 5.34
C GLU A 66 10.62 6.70 3.83
N VAL A 67 11.75 6.19 3.32
CA VAL A 67 12.01 6.13 1.88
C VAL A 67 11.02 5.19 1.19
N GLY A 68 10.73 4.04 1.79
CA GLY A 68 9.75 3.11 1.24
C GLY A 68 8.31 3.61 1.32
N LEU A 69 7.98 4.38 2.34
CA LEU A 69 6.72 5.11 2.44
C LEU A 69 6.59 6.13 1.30
N ASP A 70 7.62 6.94 1.04
CA ASP A 70 7.61 7.91 -0.06
C ASP A 70 7.54 7.22 -1.43
N ALA A 71 8.23 6.09 -1.60
CA ALA A 71 8.15 5.29 -2.81
C ALA A 71 6.75 4.70 -3.02
N THR A 72 6.09 4.24 -1.96
CA THR A 72 4.69 3.75 -2.00
C THR A 72 3.74 4.88 -2.40
N VAL A 73 3.88 6.07 -1.79
CA VAL A 73 3.09 7.26 -2.14
C VAL A 73 3.29 7.64 -3.60
N LYS A 74 4.53 7.69 -4.08
CA LYS A 74 4.85 7.98 -5.48
C LYS A 74 4.25 6.95 -6.44
N THR A 75 4.24 5.68 -6.04
CA THR A 75 3.61 4.62 -6.84
C THR A 75 2.10 4.86 -6.94
N LEU A 76 1.40 5.05 -5.81
CA LEU A 76 -0.04 5.27 -5.78
C LEU A 76 -0.48 6.54 -6.52
N THR A 77 0.36 7.57 -6.53
CA THR A 77 0.04 8.89 -7.10
C THR A 77 0.50 9.08 -8.54
N ASN A 78 1.04 8.04 -9.21
CA ASN A 78 1.54 8.12 -10.59
C ASN A 78 0.45 8.21 -11.69
N GLY A 79 -0.82 8.37 -11.30
CA GLY A 79 -1.98 8.45 -12.20
C GLY A 79 -2.69 7.12 -12.47
N ARG A 80 -2.14 5.96 -12.07
CA ARG A 80 -2.73 4.63 -12.35
C ARG A 80 -3.66 4.10 -11.26
N TYR A 81 -3.59 4.65 -10.05
CA TYR A 81 -4.29 4.13 -8.86
C TYR A 81 -5.34 5.08 -8.31
N GLY A 82 -5.89 5.95 -9.17
CA GLY A 82 -6.94 6.91 -8.83
C GLY A 82 -8.12 6.30 -8.06
N PRO A 83 -8.69 5.15 -8.49
CA PRO A 83 -9.77 4.49 -7.76
C PRO A 83 -9.39 4.05 -6.34
N ILE A 84 -8.16 3.57 -6.11
CA ILE A 84 -7.68 3.20 -4.77
C ILE A 84 -7.58 4.45 -3.90
N LEU A 85 -6.97 5.53 -4.42
CA LEU A 85 -6.86 6.80 -3.71
C LEU A 85 -8.24 7.39 -3.37
N ALA A 86 -9.22 7.27 -4.27
CA ALA A 86 -10.58 7.74 -4.04
C ALA A 86 -11.26 6.94 -2.92
N ALA A 87 -11.18 5.60 -2.94
CA ALA A 87 -11.74 4.76 -1.89
C ALA A 87 -11.09 5.04 -0.52
N LEU A 88 -9.77 5.18 -0.48
CA LEU A 88 -9.05 5.54 0.74
C LEU A 88 -9.46 6.92 1.27
N ARG A 89 -9.70 7.90 0.40
CA ARG A 89 -10.16 9.24 0.81
C ARG A 89 -11.58 9.24 1.36
N GLN A 90 -12.46 8.38 0.84
CA GLN A 90 -13.80 8.17 1.42
C GLN A 90 -13.71 7.50 2.80
N GLY A 91 -12.81 6.52 2.93
CA GLY A 91 -12.43 5.93 4.22
C GLY A 91 -13.55 5.17 4.95
N ASN A 92 -14.58 4.73 4.24
CA ASN A 92 -15.81 4.17 4.80
C ASN A 92 -16.04 2.69 4.45
N SER A 93 -15.20 2.07 3.61
CA SER A 93 -15.38 0.68 3.18
C SER A 93 -14.08 0.00 2.77
N ALA A 94 -13.63 -0.98 3.55
CA ALA A 94 -12.46 -1.79 3.20
C ALA A 94 -12.69 -2.60 1.90
N GLN A 95 -13.90 -3.10 1.69
CA GLN A 95 -14.26 -3.91 0.53
C GLN A 95 -14.28 -3.08 -0.76
N GLU A 96 -14.69 -1.82 -0.72
CA GLU A 96 -14.60 -0.95 -1.90
C GLU A 96 -13.15 -0.65 -2.29
N ALA A 97 -12.29 -0.37 -1.31
CA ALA A 97 -10.86 -0.23 -1.54
C ALA A 97 -10.23 -1.52 -2.11
N ALA A 98 -10.63 -2.69 -1.60
CA ALA A 98 -10.18 -3.98 -2.13
C ALA A 98 -10.66 -4.27 -3.56
N ARG A 99 -11.88 -3.84 -3.92
CA ARG A 99 -12.37 -3.91 -5.31
C ARG A 99 -11.58 -2.97 -6.23
N ALA A 100 -11.30 -1.75 -5.78
CA ALA A 100 -10.47 -0.82 -6.53
C ALA A 100 -9.05 -1.37 -6.75
N LEU A 101 -8.47 -2.01 -5.73
CA LEU A 101 -7.18 -2.70 -5.84
C LEU A 101 -7.22 -3.85 -6.86
N ALA A 102 -8.24 -4.71 -6.79
CA ALA A 102 -8.40 -5.85 -7.68
C ALA A 102 -8.56 -5.45 -9.16
N ALA A 103 -9.16 -4.28 -9.41
CA ALA A 103 -9.30 -3.71 -10.75
C ALA A 103 -8.06 -2.93 -11.21
N SER A 104 -7.06 -2.76 -10.36
CA SER A 104 -5.86 -1.97 -10.67
C SER A 104 -4.72 -2.84 -11.23
N PRO A 105 -3.73 -2.22 -11.89
CA PRO A 105 -2.52 -2.93 -12.32
C PRO A 105 -1.60 -3.43 -11.19
N TRP A 106 -1.88 -3.14 -9.91
CA TRP A 106 -1.02 -3.57 -8.80
C TRP A 106 -1.04 -5.10 -8.62
N GLY A 107 -2.22 -5.70 -8.74
CA GLY A 107 -2.44 -7.11 -8.40
C GLY A 107 -2.96 -7.31 -6.97
N THR A 108 -2.94 -8.57 -6.51
CA THR A 108 -3.31 -9.06 -5.15
C THR A 108 -4.71 -8.75 -4.60
N GLY A 109 -5.51 -7.88 -5.23
CA GLY A 109 -6.84 -7.50 -4.72
C GLY A 109 -7.83 -8.66 -4.54
N GLY A 110 -7.74 -9.72 -5.36
CA GLY A 110 -8.53 -10.93 -5.16
C GLY A 110 -8.20 -11.69 -3.87
N LEU A 111 -6.95 -11.62 -3.39
CA LEU A 111 -6.56 -12.16 -2.09
C LEU A 111 -7.04 -11.25 -0.95
N VAL A 112 -6.92 -9.93 -1.12
CA VAL A 112 -7.41 -8.95 -0.14
C VAL A 112 -8.91 -9.11 0.10
N GLN A 113 -9.71 -9.29 -0.95
CA GLN A 113 -11.14 -9.56 -0.82
C GLN A 113 -11.43 -10.83 -0.01
N LYS A 114 -10.64 -11.90 -0.17
CA LYS A 114 -10.78 -13.14 0.62
C LYS A 114 -10.38 -12.96 2.08
N ILE A 115 -9.37 -12.13 2.36
CA ILE A 115 -8.95 -11.81 3.74
C ILE A 115 -10.02 -10.98 4.47
N LEU A 116 -10.77 -10.15 3.75
CA LEU A 116 -11.83 -9.29 4.30
C LEU A 116 -13.20 -9.97 4.43
N ALA A 117 -13.36 -11.18 3.87
CA ALA A 117 -14.61 -11.93 3.83
C ALA A 117 -14.91 -12.70 5.13
#